data_AF-A0A1G2ZNN8-F1
#
_entry.id   AF-A0A1G2ZNN8-F1
#
_cell.length_a   1.000
_cell.length_b   1.000
_cell.length_c   1.000
_cell.angle_alpha   90.00
_cell.angle_beta   90.00
_cell.angle_gamma   90.00
#
_symmetry.space_group_name_H-M   'P 1'
#
loop_
_entity.id
_entity.type
_entity.pdbx_description
1 polymer ?
#
loop_
_entity_poly.entity_id
_entity_poly.type
_entity_poly.pdbx_seq_one_letter_code
_entity_poly.pdbx_strand_id
1 'polypeptide(L)'
;MKLQNLAIVVAACVCLAVLSAPAAAEMIEIQLTGLDLKYDGTDVYDAKAKAGGNGATVEADPLTSVTFLKDGVQVGDTLTTGIFADMFIADVLNIPKGGGAIVTGGNGDNFGFDLLSTSGDFYLQMNVDDVDVIWYRLTLPGGREWRLLTIDGLASSLYDQKLPNSLEIDGTEDIRISVMSNNLTLTDDGTYLTSFNASSVGAIVATQVPEPSTLALAAAGLIGLLGMVWRRRRAR
;
A
#
# COMPACT_ATOMS: atom_id res chain seq x y z
N MET A 1 -4.70 -2.49 -53.89
CA MET A 1 -5.40 -3.04 -52.71
C MET A 1 -6.86 -2.56 -52.76
N LYS A 2 -7.83 -3.48 -52.93
CA LYS A 2 -9.25 -3.13 -53.11
C LYS A 2 -9.79 -2.47 -51.83
N LEU A 3 -10.69 -1.48 -51.94
CA LEU A 3 -11.29 -0.74 -50.81
C LEU A 3 -11.82 -1.67 -49.70
N GLN A 4 -12.28 -2.87 -50.06
CA GLN A 4 -12.74 -3.91 -49.15
C GLN A 4 -11.72 -4.28 -48.05
N ASN A 5 -10.42 -4.37 -48.38
CA ASN A 5 -9.41 -4.76 -47.39
C ASN A 5 -9.10 -3.65 -46.38
N LEU A 6 -9.32 -2.38 -46.74
CA LEU A 6 -9.15 -1.26 -45.81
C LEU A 6 -10.34 -1.19 -44.83
N ALA A 7 -11.56 -1.42 -45.33
CA ALA A 7 -12.76 -1.45 -44.51
C ALA A 7 -12.72 -2.56 -43.44
N ILE A 8 -12.20 -3.74 -43.79
CA ILE A 8 -12.05 -4.86 -42.85
C ILE A 8 -11.05 -4.55 -41.73
N VAL A 9 -9.90 -3.94 -42.07
CA VAL A 9 -8.90 -3.56 -41.05
C VAL A 9 -9.43 -2.47 -40.12
N VAL A 10 -10.11 -1.45 -40.67
CA VAL A 10 -10.72 -0.40 -39.86
C VAL A 10 -11.84 -0.96 -38.97
N ALA A 11 -12.69 -1.84 -39.50
CA ALA A 11 -13.74 -2.49 -38.73
C ALA A 11 -13.17 -3.39 -37.62
N ALA A 12 -12.10 -4.14 -37.89
CA ALA A 12 -11.43 -4.97 -36.88
C ALA A 12 -10.80 -4.12 -35.77
N CYS A 13 -10.14 -3.00 -36.11
CA CYS A 13 -9.58 -2.08 -35.12
C CYS A 13 -10.68 -1.38 -34.28
N VAL A 14 -11.80 -1.00 -34.89
CA VAL A 14 -12.94 -0.40 -34.18
C VAL A 14 -13.62 -1.44 -33.29
N CYS A 15 -13.82 -2.67 -33.74
CA CYS A 15 -14.36 -3.74 -32.90
C CYS A 15 -13.45 -4.06 -31.70
N LEU A 16 -12.12 -4.06 -31.88
CA LEU A 16 -11.17 -4.24 -30.79
C LEU A 16 -11.19 -3.07 -29.79
N ALA A 17 -11.38 -1.84 -30.26
CA ALA A 17 -11.50 -0.65 -29.40
C ALA A 17 -12.87 -0.54 -28.70
N VAL A 18 -13.93 -1.15 -29.24
CA VAL A 18 -15.27 -1.16 -28.63
C VAL A 18 -15.45 -2.32 -27.65
N LEU A 19 -14.66 -3.39 -27.79
CA LEU A 19 -14.65 -4.54 -26.85
C LEU A 19 -13.69 -4.36 -25.68
N SER A 20 -12.75 -3.43 -25.73
CA SER A 20 -11.96 -3.05 -24.56
C SER A 20 -12.83 -2.20 -23.64
N ALA A 21 -13.36 -2.81 -22.58
CA ALA A 21 -13.86 -2.06 -21.44
C ALA A 21 -12.76 -1.08 -21.00
N PRO A 22 -13.09 0.15 -20.56
CA PRO A 22 -12.09 0.99 -19.91
C PRO A 22 -11.52 0.19 -18.74
N ALA A 23 -10.23 -0.11 -18.79
CA ALA A 23 -9.48 -0.55 -17.62
C ALA A 23 -9.41 0.65 -16.68
N ALA A 24 -10.48 0.89 -15.93
CA ALA A 24 -10.42 1.73 -14.75
C ALA A 24 -9.81 0.86 -13.66
N ALA A 25 -8.56 1.16 -13.31
CA ALA A 25 -7.95 0.62 -12.11
C ALA A 25 -8.80 1.06 -10.92
N GLU A 26 -9.55 0.13 -10.34
CA GLU A 26 -10.23 0.37 -9.07
C GLU A 26 -9.16 0.57 -7.99
N MET A 27 -9.32 1.60 -7.16
CA MET A 27 -8.43 1.84 -6.02
C MET A 27 -9.18 1.56 -4.73
N ILE A 28 -8.69 0.59 -3.97
CA ILE A 28 -9.16 0.36 -2.60
C ILE A 28 -8.18 1.02 -1.64
N GLU A 29 -8.70 1.87 -0.76
CA GLU A 29 -7.93 2.51 0.30
C GLU A 29 -8.57 2.23 1.66
N ILE A 30 -7.76 1.82 2.63
CA ILE A 30 -8.15 1.58 4.01
C ILE A 30 -7.39 2.56 4.89
N GLN A 31 -8.10 3.48 5.52
CA GLN A 31 -7.52 4.49 6.41
C GLN A 31 -7.68 4.06 7.87
N LEU A 32 -6.59 4.13 8.63
CA LEU A 32 -6.49 3.66 10.01
C LEU A 32 -6.08 4.83 10.92
N THR A 33 -6.64 4.91 12.12
CA THR A 33 -6.14 5.82 13.17
C THR A 33 -5.98 5.11 14.50
N GLY A 34 -5.05 5.61 15.32
CA GLY A 34 -4.76 5.05 16.64
C GLY A 34 -3.94 3.77 16.57
N LEU A 35 -3.12 3.60 15.53
CA LEU A 35 -2.12 2.54 15.48
C LEU A 35 -0.92 2.99 16.30
N ASP A 36 -0.80 2.46 17.51
CA ASP A 36 0.34 2.71 18.36
C ASP A 36 1.46 1.73 17.98
N LEU A 37 2.69 2.24 17.80
CA LEU A 37 3.85 1.44 17.43
C LEU A 37 4.96 1.55 18.47
N LYS A 38 5.77 0.50 18.56
CA LYS A 38 6.98 0.42 19.37
C LYS A 38 8.18 0.04 18.53
N TYR A 39 9.33 0.50 18.98
CA TYR A 39 10.64 0.06 18.52
C TYR A 39 11.50 -0.29 19.71
N ASP A 40 12.19 -1.43 19.66
CA ASP A 40 13.02 -1.94 20.76
C ASP A 40 14.53 -1.91 20.47
N GLY A 41 14.94 -1.22 19.39
CA GLY A 41 16.33 -1.20 18.94
C GLY A 41 16.63 -2.24 17.87
N THR A 42 15.70 -3.16 17.59
CA THR A 42 15.85 -4.19 16.55
C THR A 42 14.64 -4.25 15.64
N ASP A 43 13.43 -4.24 16.18
CA ASP A 43 12.21 -4.45 15.40
C ASP A 43 11.18 -3.36 15.68
N VAL A 44 10.34 -3.07 14.68
CA VAL A 44 9.15 -2.23 14.85
C VAL A 44 7.93 -3.12 14.92
N TYR A 45 7.06 -2.88 15.88
CA TYR A 45 5.86 -3.70 16.10
C TYR A 45 4.72 -2.86 16.67
N ASP A 46 3.48 -3.35 16.61
CA ASP A 46 2.37 -2.67 17.26
C ASP A 46 2.55 -2.62 18.79
N ALA A 47 1.95 -1.64 19.44
CA ALA A 47 2.25 -1.37 20.84
C ALA A 47 1.77 -2.46 21.80
N LYS A 48 0.88 -3.36 21.35
CA LYS A 48 0.26 -4.37 22.20
C LYS A 48 1.21 -5.54 22.44
N ALA A 49 1.74 -6.14 21.38
CA ALA A 49 2.69 -7.24 21.48
C ALA A 49 3.66 -7.25 20.30
N LYS A 50 4.82 -7.89 20.51
CA LYS A 50 5.78 -8.16 19.44
C LYS A 50 5.46 -9.45 18.68
N ALA A 51 4.76 -10.37 19.34
CA ALA A 51 4.23 -11.56 18.68
C ALA A 51 3.01 -11.14 17.86
N GLY A 52 2.87 -11.73 16.66
CA GLY A 52 1.78 -11.39 15.77
C GLY A 52 1.62 -12.38 14.61
N GLY A 53 0.62 -12.12 13.76
CA GLY A 53 0.35 -12.87 12.54
C GLY A 53 -0.48 -14.14 12.71
N ASN A 54 -1.01 -14.38 13.91
CA ASN A 54 -1.86 -15.54 14.22
C ASN A 54 -3.36 -15.19 14.27
N GLY A 55 -3.74 -13.94 13.98
CA GLY A 55 -5.11 -13.45 14.07
C GLY A 55 -5.64 -13.23 15.50
N ALA A 56 -4.76 -13.21 16.51
CA ALA A 56 -5.16 -13.04 17.90
C ALA A 56 -5.28 -11.55 18.26
N THR A 57 -6.51 -11.08 18.48
CA THR A 57 -6.79 -9.69 18.94
C THR A 57 -6.17 -9.34 20.30
N VAL A 58 -5.69 -10.33 21.07
CA VAL A 58 -5.00 -10.10 22.34
C VAL A 58 -3.57 -9.59 22.14
N GLU A 59 -2.99 -9.89 20.97
CA GLU A 59 -1.65 -9.54 20.53
C GLU A 59 -1.66 -8.28 19.66
N ALA A 60 -2.80 -7.92 19.07
CA ALA A 60 -2.96 -6.75 18.21
C ALA A 60 -3.37 -5.46 18.94
N ASP A 61 -2.98 -4.31 18.40
CA ASP A 61 -3.29 -2.98 18.92
C ASP A 61 -4.72 -2.54 18.54
N PRO A 62 -5.56 -2.11 19.51
CA PRO A 62 -6.90 -1.62 19.21
C PRO A 62 -6.86 -0.28 18.46
N LEU A 63 -7.46 -0.25 17.28
CA LEU A 63 -7.54 0.97 16.48
C LEU A 63 -8.65 1.90 16.99
N THR A 64 -8.44 3.21 16.79
CA THR A 64 -9.46 4.23 17.05
C THR A 64 -10.52 4.26 15.94
N SER A 65 -10.09 4.17 14.68
CA SER A 65 -11.02 4.12 13.54
C SER A 65 -10.45 3.40 12.32
N VAL A 66 -11.33 2.81 11.53
CA VAL A 66 -11.04 2.29 10.18
C VAL A 66 -12.09 2.81 9.20
N THR A 67 -11.65 3.40 8.09
CA THR A 67 -12.52 3.82 6.99
C THR A 67 -12.09 3.13 5.70
N PHE A 68 -13.07 2.59 4.96
CA PHE A 68 -12.84 1.97 3.66
C PHE A 68 -13.27 2.92 2.55
N LEU A 69 -12.44 3.09 1.54
CA LEU A 69 -12.70 3.93 0.39
C LEU A 69 -12.51 3.11 -0.89
N LYS A 70 -13.36 3.38 -1.88
CA LYS A 70 -13.26 2.89 -3.25
C LYS A 70 -13.21 4.11 -4.16
N ASP A 71 -12.12 4.24 -4.91
CA ASP A 71 -11.85 5.37 -5.79
C ASP A 71 -11.93 6.73 -5.05
N GLY A 72 -11.45 6.76 -3.80
CA GLY A 72 -11.46 7.94 -2.92
C GLY A 72 -12.84 8.28 -2.33
N VAL A 73 -13.87 7.46 -2.57
CA VAL A 73 -15.20 7.61 -1.97
C VAL A 73 -15.38 6.60 -0.86
N GLN A 74 -15.76 7.05 0.33
CA GLN A 74 -16.05 6.17 1.45
C GLN A 74 -17.17 5.17 1.13
N VAL A 75 -16.94 3.90 1.44
CA VAL A 75 -17.90 2.81 1.28
C VAL A 75 -18.28 2.28 2.67
N GLY A 76 -19.56 2.40 3.02
CA GLY A 76 -20.08 2.03 4.33
C GLY A 76 -19.69 3.00 5.45
N ASP A 77 -19.95 2.61 6.69
CA ASP A 77 -19.66 3.42 7.87
C ASP A 77 -18.19 3.27 8.31
N THR A 78 -17.63 4.32 8.93
CA THR A 78 -16.35 4.23 9.64
C THR A 78 -16.52 3.33 10.85
N LEU A 79 -15.68 2.30 10.95
CA LEU A 79 -15.64 1.43 12.12
C LEU A 79 -14.88 2.13 13.24
N THR A 80 -15.40 2.08 14.47
CA THR A 80 -14.77 2.75 15.65
C THR A 80 -14.67 1.83 16.86
N THR A 81 -15.06 0.56 16.72
CA THR A 81 -15.05 -0.41 17.82
C THR A 81 -14.72 -1.78 17.26
N GLY A 82 -13.98 -2.57 18.05
CA GLY A 82 -13.78 -3.97 17.70
C GLY A 82 -12.89 -4.19 16.48
N ILE A 83 -11.99 -3.24 16.24
CA ILE A 83 -11.03 -3.16 15.16
C ILE A 83 -9.64 -3.16 15.76
N PHE A 84 -8.75 -4.00 15.25
CA PHE A 84 -7.39 -4.15 15.75
C PHE A 84 -6.42 -4.24 14.58
N ALA A 85 -5.19 -3.79 14.79
CA ALA A 85 -4.09 -3.96 13.85
C ALA A 85 -2.94 -4.67 14.54
N ASP A 86 -2.46 -5.72 13.89
CA ASP A 86 -1.22 -6.40 14.24
C ASP A 86 -0.19 -5.96 13.20
N MET A 87 1.01 -5.61 13.64
CA MET A 87 2.06 -5.15 12.75
C MET A 87 3.41 -5.57 13.30
N PHE A 88 4.24 -6.13 12.42
CA PHE A 88 5.61 -6.51 12.75
C PHE A 88 6.53 -6.18 11.59
N ILE A 89 7.70 -5.60 11.87
CA ILE A 89 8.76 -5.33 10.90
C ILE A 89 10.08 -5.71 11.56
N ALA A 90 10.72 -6.73 10.99
CA ALA A 90 11.99 -7.24 11.45
C ALA A 90 13.18 -6.39 11.00
N ASP A 91 14.30 -6.54 11.71
CA ASP A 91 15.63 -6.10 11.27
C ASP A 91 15.73 -4.59 10.97
N VAL A 92 14.99 -3.78 11.74
CA VAL A 92 15.06 -2.32 11.76
C VAL A 92 16.26 -1.87 12.60
N LEU A 93 17.46 -1.99 12.04
CA LEU A 93 18.70 -1.70 12.76
C LEU A 93 19.22 -0.27 12.50
N ASN A 94 19.86 0.31 13.52
CA ASN A 94 20.67 1.53 13.40
C ASN A 94 19.92 2.80 12.96
N ILE A 95 18.70 3.06 13.45
CA ILE A 95 17.97 4.30 13.14
C ILE A 95 18.77 5.51 13.62
N PRO A 96 19.27 6.41 12.74
CA PRO A 96 20.11 7.52 13.19
C PRO A 96 19.34 8.49 14.07
N LYS A 97 19.89 8.84 15.25
CA LYS A 97 19.27 9.81 16.18
C LYS A 97 18.93 11.16 15.52
N GLY A 98 19.73 11.56 14.54
CA GLY A 98 19.61 12.83 13.82
C GLY A 98 18.53 12.85 12.72
N GLY A 99 17.89 11.73 12.41
CA GLY A 99 17.08 11.58 11.20
C GLY A 99 17.80 10.79 10.11
N GLY A 100 17.04 10.08 9.29
CA GLY A 100 17.54 9.22 8.21
C GLY A 100 16.48 8.26 7.69
N ALA A 101 16.84 7.49 6.68
CA ALA A 101 16.04 6.40 6.15
C ALA A 101 16.79 5.09 6.36
N ILE A 102 16.05 4.04 6.67
CA ILE A 102 16.52 2.66 6.68
C ILE A 102 15.57 1.85 5.80
N VAL A 103 16.16 1.03 4.95
CA VAL A 103 15.46 -0.05 4.26
C VAL A 103 15.72 -1.31 5.07
N THR A 104 14.67 -2.00 5.48
CA THR A 104 14.81 -3.26 6.21
C THR A 104 15.24 -4.37 5.27
N GLY A 105 15.78 -5.46 5.82
CA GLY A 105 15.94 -6.72 5.07
C GLY A 105 14.60 -7.40 4.74
N GLY A 106 13.53 -6.90 5.35
CA GLY A 106 12.17 -7.35 5.21
C GLY A 106 11.82 -8.49 6.15
N ASN A 107 10.54 -8.88 6.13
CA ASN A 107 10.05 -9.98 6.97
C ASN A 107 10.29 -11.35 6.33
N GLY A 108 10.82 -11.42 5.11
CA GLY A 108 10.90 -12.64 4.33
C GLY A 108 9.50 -13.17 4.03
N ASP A 109 9.24 -14.46 4.28
CA ASP A 109 7.91 -15.07 4.16
C ASP A 109 7.07 -14.97 5.46
N ASN A 110 7.50 -14.17 6.44
CA ASN A 110 6.78 -14.05 7.71
C ASN A 110 5.62 -13.06 7.62
N PHE A 111 4.84 -12.97 8.69
CA PHE A 111 3.79 -11.97 8.83
C PHE A 111 4.31 -10.52 8.77
N GLY A 112 3.54 -9.61 8.16
CA GLY A 112 3.82 -8.17 8.19
C GLY A 112 2.70 -7.33 8.80
N PHE A 113 1.46 -7.52 8.35
CA PHE A 113 0.33 -6.72 8.83
C PHE A 113 -1.01 -7.47 8.75
N ASP A 114 -1.79 -7.42 9.84
CA ASP A 114 -3.17 -7.91 9.90
C ASP A 114 -4.09 -6.79 10.33
N LEU A 115 -5.24 -6.69 9.66
CA LEU A 115 -6.40 -5.95 10.13
C LEU A 115 -7.43 -6.94 10.65
N LEU A 116 -7.77 -6.86 11.93
CA LEU A 116 -8.60 -7.84 12.62
C LEU A 116 -9.93 -7.24 13.08
N SER A 117 -10.92 -8.12 13.15
CA SER A 117 -12.20 -7.86 13.82
C SER A 117 -12.24 -8.47 15.23
N THR A 118 -13.26 -8.14 16.03
CA THR A 118 -13.40 -8.64 17.41
C THR A 118 -13.48 -10.16 17.52
N SER A 119 -13.97 -10.85 16.48
CA SER A 119 -14.02 -12.32 16.47
C SER A 119 -12.66 -12.98 16.26
N GLY A 120 -11.60 -12.20 15.98
CA GLY A 120 -10.32 -12.73 15.50
C GLY A 120 -10.37 -13.13 14.02
N ASP A 121 -11.47 -12.85 13.31
CA ASP A 121 -11.51 -12.98 11.85
C ASP A 121 -10.71 -11.83 11.22
N PHE A 122 -9.94 -12.15 10.18
CA PHE A 122 -9.19 -11.18 9.39
C PHE A 122 -10.13 -10.35 8.52
N TYR A 123 -10.02 -9.04 8.59
CA TYR A 123 -10.43 -8.17 7.48
C TYR A 123 -9.40 -8.22 6.36
N LEU A 124 -8.12 -8.21 6.73
CA LEU A 124 -6.99 -8.27 5.81
C LEU A 124 -5.83 -8.97 6.51
N GLN A 125 -5.16 -9.88 5.82
CA GLN A 125 -3.93 -10.51 6.30
C GLN A 125 -2.90 -10.53 5.17
N MET A 126 -1.74 -9.91 5.41
CA MET A 126 -0.70 -9.78 4.41
C MET A 126 0.71 -9.89 4.99
N ASN A 127 1.63 -10.31 4.14
CA ASN A 127 3.05 -10.16 4.37
C ASN A 127 3.55 -8.87 3.71
N VAL A 128 4.42 -8.15 4.42
CA VAL A 128 5.09 -6.94 3.97
C VAL A 128 6.58 -7.20 4.08
N ASP A 129 7.26 -7.25 2.94
CA ASP A 129 8.67 -7.63 2.89
C ASP A 129 9.54 -6.37 2.79
N ASP A 130 9.45 -5.61 1.70
CA ASP A 130 10.22 -4.38 1.57
C ASP A 130 9.59 -3.25 2.39
N VAL A 131 10.26 -2.82 3.47
CA VAL A 131 9.83 -1.71 4.33
C VAL A 131 10.90 -0.62 4.46
N ASP A 132 10.49 0.60 4.13
CA ASP A 132 11.23 1.83 4.37
C ASP A 132 10.78 2.45 5.71
N VAL A 133 11.70 2.54 6.67
CA VAL A 133 11.52 3.29 7.92
C VAL A 133 12.27 4.60 7.80
N ILE A 134 11.53 5.70 7.72
CA ILE A 134 12.09 7.05 7.58
C ILE A 134 11.75 7.88 8.81
N TRP A 135 12.80 8.46 9.39
CA TRP A 135 12.74 9.28 10.59
C TRP A 135 13.26 10.67 10.26
N TYR A 136 12.48 11.70 10.57
CA TYR A 136 12.86 13.10 10.41
C TYR A 136 12.90 13.79 11.76
N ARG A 137 13.98 14.55 11.97
CA ARG A 137 14.15 15.44 13.12
C ARG A 137 14.57 16.81 12.62
N LEU A 138 13.83 17.84 13.04
CA LEU A 138 14.15 19.23 12.72
C LEU A 138 14.18 20.06 14.01
N THR A 139 15.31 20.70 14.28
CA THR A 139 15.41 21.68 15.37
C THR A 139 14.97 23.05 14.85
N LEU A 140 13.83 23.53 15.37
CA LEU A 140 13.25 24.82 15.06
C LEU A 140 13.87 25.94 15.92
N PRO A 141 13.73 27.21 15.52
CA PRO A 141 14.12 28.34 16.35
C PRO A 141 13.54 28.27 17.76
N GLY A 142 14.38 28.56 18.76
CA GLY A 142 14.04 28.45 20.17
C GLY A 142 14.24 27.04 20.77
N GLY A 143 14.91 26.13 20.06
CA GLY A 143 15.24 24.80 20.56
C GLY A 143 14.08 23.81 20.58
N ARG A 144 12.96 24.14 19.91
CA ARG A 144 11.84 23.22 19.72
C ARG A 144 12.23 22.15 18.70
N GLU A 145 11.74 20.94 18.88
CA GLU A 145 11.97 19.86 17.93
C GLU A 145 10.67 19.48 17.23
N TRP A 146 10.73 19.36 15.92
CA TRP A 146 9.72 18.71 15.11
C TRP A 146 10.21 17.33 14.70
N ARG A 147 9.31 16.36 14.76
CA ARG A 147 9.61 14.94 14.65
C ARG A 147 8.55 14.29 13.76
N LEU A 148 8.98 13.44 12.85
CA LEU A 148 8.09 12.68 11.97
C LEU A 148 8.69 11.29 11.73
N LEU A 149 7.91 10.26 12.00
CA LEU A 149 8.16 8.89 11.57
C LEU A 149 7.24 8.59 10.40
N THR A 150 7.79 8.01 9.35
CA THR A 150 7.03 7.38 8.27
C THR A 150 7.55 5.98 8.06
N ILE A 151 6.64 5.03 7.94
CA ILE A 151 6.93 3.65 7.58
C ILE A 151 6.14 3.39 6.31
N ASP A 152 6.82 2.93 5.26
CA ASP A 152 6.20 2.62 3.98
C ASP A 152 6.63 1.22 3.57
N GLY A 153 5.70 0.36 3.19
CA GLY A 153 6.01 -1.01 2.85
C GLY A 153 5.17 -1.53 1.69
N LEU A 154 5.75 -2.43 0.90
CA LEU A 154 5.06 -3.14 -0.16
C LEU A 154 4.71 -4.55 0.31
N ALA A 155 3.43 -4.92 0.19
CA ALA A 155 3.02 -6.27 0.47
C ALA A 155 3.60 -7.22 -0.57
N SER A 156 4.25 -8.30 -0.11
CA SER A 156 4.75 -9.37 -0.97
C SER A 156 3.69 -10.43 -1.23
N SER A 157 2.67 -10.54 -0.36
CA SER A 157 1.58 -11.51 -0.48
C SER A 157 0.36 -11.08 0.32
N LEU A 158 -0.83 -11.29 -0.27
CA LEU A 158 -2.13 -11.23 0.40
C LEU A 158 -2.55 -12.66 0.74
N TYR A 159 -2.63 -13.01 2.02
CA TYR A 159 -2.96 -14.39 2.44
C TYR A 159 -4.46 -14.60 2.62
N ASP A 160 -5.15 -13.64 3.24
CA ASP A 160 -6.59 -13.70 3.46
C ASP A 160 -7.21 -12.31 3.47
N GLN A 161 -8.49 -12.23 3.11
CA GLN A 161 -9.27 -11.01 3.18
C GLN A 161 -10.76 -11.30 3.37
N LYS A 162 -11.41 -10.44 4.14
CA LYS A 162 -12.87 -10.42 4.33
C LYS A 162 -13.33 -8.99 4.54
N LEU A 163 -12.98 -8.14 3.58
CA LEU A 163 -13.30 -6.72 3.65
C LEU A 163 -14.83 -6.51 3.65
N PRO A 164 -15.33 -5.49 4.37
CA PRO A 164 -16.75 -5.19 4.40
C PRO A 164 -17.24 -4.65 3.06
N ASN A 165 -18.56 -4.59 2.90
CA ASN A 165 -19.21 -3.98 1.73
C ASN A 165 -18.86 -4.63 0.38
N SER A 166 -18.48 -5.92 0.40
CA SER A 166 -18.05 -6.66 -0.79
C SER A 166 -16.85 -6.03 -1.50
N LEU A 167 -16.00 -5.31 -0.76
CA LEU A 167 -14.68 -4.93 -1.25
C LEU A 167 -13.82 -6.18 -1.37
N GLU A 168 -12.98 -6.21 -2.39
CA GLU A 168 -12.06 -7.31 -2.65
C GLU A 168 -10.83 -6.71 -3.32
N ILE A 169 -9.67 -6.88 -2.70
CA ILE A 169 -8.38 -6.53 -3.28
C ILE A 169 -7.97 -7.69 -4.18
N ASP A 170 -7.63 -7.41 -5.43
CA ASP A 170 -7.11 -8.46 -6.31
C ASP A 170 -5.69 -8.84 -5.85
N GLY A 171 -5.40 -10.13 -5.72
CA GLY A 171 -4.06 -10.60 -5.33
C GLY A 171 -2.95 -10.26 -6.34
N THR A 172 -3.29 -9.67 -7.49
CA THR A 172 -2.37 -9.12 -8.48
C THR A 172 -2.10 -7.62 -8.34
N GLU A 173 -2.79 -6.94 -7.43
CA GLU A 173 -2.59 -5.51 -7.14
C GLU A 173 -1.34 -5.27 -6.30
N ASP A 174 -0.68 -4.13 -6.54
CA ASP A 174 0.34 -3.65 -5.62
C ASP A 174 -0.36 -3.09 -4.39
N ILE A 175 -0.18 -3.73 -3.24
CA ILE A 175 -0.73 -3.30 -1.96
C ILE A 175 0.38 -2.61 -1.17
N ARG A 176 0.23 -1.31 -0.92
CA ARG A 176 1.18 -0.51 -0.13
C ARG A 176 0.58 -0.18 1.23
N ILE A 177 1.36 -0.37 2.28
CA ILE A 177 1.05 0.13 3.62
C ILE A 177 1.91 1.37 3.89
N SER A 178 1.28 2.43 4.39
CA SER A 178 1.97 3.64 4.81
C SER A 178 1.48 4.04 6.21
N VAL A 179 2.39 4.17 7.16
CA VAL A 179 2.11 4.62 8.53
C VAL A 179 2.89 5.90 8.81
N MET A 180 2.24 6.86 9.47
CA MET A 180 2.84 8.15 9.81
C MET A 180 2.54 8.51 11.26
N SER A 181 3.56 9.02 11.97
CA SER A 181 3.41 9.60 13.29
C SER A 181 4.22 10.87 13.46
N ASN A 182 3.61 11.89 14.07
CA ASN A 182 4.30 13.07 14.59
C ASN A 182 4.26 13.15 16.12
N ASN A 183 3.72 12.11 16.78
CA ASN A 183 3.61 12.00 18.22
C ASN A 183 4.48 10.83 18.71
N LEU A 184 5.76 11.15 18.95
CA LEU A 184 6.80 10.16 19.21
C LEU A 184 7.58 10.49 20.47
N THR A 185 7.72 9.47 21.33
CA THR A 185 8.71 9.46 22.41
C THR A 185 9.85 8.53 22.01
N LEU A 186 11.10 8.94 22.26
CA LEU A 186 12.27 8.19 21.80
C LEU A 186 13.35 8.15 22.88
N THR A 187 14.18 7.10 22.81
CA THR A 187 15.45 7.01 23.53
C THR A 187 16.57 6.73 22.54
N ASP A 188 17.79 7.14 22.89
CA ASP A 188 18.96 6.98 22.02
C ASP A 188 20.23 6.75 22.85
N ASP A 189 21.25 6.17 22.21
CA ASP A 189 22.57 5.89 22.80
C ASP A 189 23.62 6.98 22.48
N GLY A 190 23.18 8.12 21.94
CA GLY A 190 24.04 9.18 21.42
C GLY A 190 24.31 9.08 19.91
N THR A 191 24.11 7.92 19.28
CA THR A 191 24.32 7.69 17.84
C THR A 191 23.03 7.25 17.16
N TYR A 192 22.39 6.21 17.69
CA TYR A 192 21.19 5.58 17.14
C TYR A 192 20.04 5.65 18.13
N LEU A 193 18.81 5.59 17.61
CA LEU A 193 17.64 5.36 18.44
C LEU A 193 17.73 3.95 19.02
N THR A 194 17.42 3.81 20.31
CA THR A 194 17.35 2.52 21.01
C THR A 194 15.92 2.11 21.29
N SER A 195 14.98 3.06 21.28
CA SER A 195 13.56 2.76 21.33
C SER A 195 12.71 3.94 20.84
N PHE A 196 11.48 3.67 20.42
CA PHE A 196 10.44 4.69 20.34
C PHE A 196 9.07 4.13 20.72
N ASN A 197 8.16 5.01 21.14
CA ASN A 197 6.72 4.77 21.09
C ASN A 197 6.10 5.85 20.19
N ALA A 198 5.24 5.43 19.27
CA ALA A 198 4.55 6.27 18.31
C ALA A 198 3.04 6.12 18.47
N SER A 199 2.28 7.20 18.33
CA SER A 199 0.85 7.11 18.05
C SER A 199 0.61 7.57 16.63
N SER A 200 0.08 6.68 15.80
CA SER A 200 0.17 6.80 14.34
C SER A 200 -1.18 6.75 13.65
N VAL A 201 -1.18 7.24 12.41
CA VAL A 201 -2.22 7.02 11.42
C VAL A 201 -1.65 6.16 10.30
N GLY A 202 -2.49 5.34 9.69
CA GLY A 202 -2.09 4.42 8.63
C GLY A 202 -3.00 4.52 7.42
N ALA A 203 -2.49 4.13 6.26
CA ALA A 203 -3.24 3.89 5.06
C ALA A 203 -2.74 2.59 4.41
N ILE A 204 -3.66 1.79 3.89
CA ILE A 204 -3.37 0.65 3.02
C ILE A 204 -4.00 0.98 1.69
N VAL A 205 -3.21 0.98 0.62
CA VAL A 205 -3.65 1.36 -0.71
C VAL A 205 -3.34 0.20 -1.65
N ALA A 206 -4.39 -0.37 -2.23
CA ALA A 206 -4.28 -1.33 -3.31
C ALA A 206 -4.54 -0.61 -4.64
N THR A 207 -3.59 -0.72 -5.57
CA THR A 207 -3.70 -0.14 -6.91
C THR A 207 -3.42 -1.18 -7.98
N GLN A 208 -4.28 -1.23 -8.99
CA GLN A 208 -3.99 -2.02 -10.18
C GLN A 208 -2.84 -1.42 -10.98
N VAL A 209 -1.84 -2.26 -11.22
CA VAL A 209 -0.87 -2.03 -12.28
C VAL A 209 -1.57 -2.29 -13.62
N PRO A 210 -1.51 -1.36 -14.61
CA PRO A 210 -2.16 -1.55 -15.89
C PRO A 210 -1.80 -2.90 -16.52
N GLU A 211 -2.81 -3.71 -16.82
CA GLU A 211 -2.57 -5.05 -17.36
C GLU A 211 -1.72 -4.99 -18.65
N PRO A 212 -0.84 -5.99 -18.88
CA PRO A 212 -0.07 -6.10 -20.12
C PRO A 212 -0.96 -6.10 -21.38
N SER A 213 -2.20 -6.55 -21.26
CA SER A 213 -3.23 -6.54 -22.30
C SER A 213 -3.56 -5.11 -22.76
N THR A 214 -3.69 -4.17 -21.81
CA THR A 214 -3.96 -2.75 -22.05
C THR A 214 -2.78 -2.10 -22.77
N LEU A 215 -1.56 -2.42 -22.35
CA LEU A 215 -0.34 -1.95 -23.02
C LEU A 215 -0.20 -2.54 -24.42
N ALA A 216 -0.48 -3.83 -24.60
CA ALA A 216 -0.45 -4.49 -25.89
C ALA A 216 -1.51 -3.91 -26.86
N LEU A 217 -2.71 -3.61 -26.36
CA LEU A 217 -3.76 -2.97 -27.14
C LEU A 217 -3.39 -1.54 -27.54
N ALA A 218 -2.83 -0.75 -26.60
CA ALA A 218 -2.33 0.58 -26.89
C ALA A 218 -1.22 0.55 -27.96
N ALA A 219 -0.27 -0.37 -27.83
CA ALA A 219 0.79 -0.57 -28.81
C ALA A 219 0.24 -0.99 -30.18
N ALA A 220 -0.70 -1.93 -30.21
CA ALA A 220 -1.36 -2.38 -31.45
C ALA A 220 -2.12 -1.23 -32.13
N GLY A 221 -2.83 -0.41 -31.36
CA GLY A 221 -3.48 0.81 -31.84
C GLY A 221 -2.49 1.79 -32.45
N LEU A 222 -1.35 2.01 -31.80
CA LEU A 222 -0.31 2.92 -32.28
C LEU A 222 0.33 2.43 -33.60
N ILE A 223 0.61 1.13 -33.70
CA ILE A 223 1.10 0.50 -34.93
C ILE A 223 0.08 0.66 -36.07
N GLY A 224 -1.21 0.47 -35.79
CA GLY A 224 -2.29 0.68 -36.75
C GLY A 224 -2.34 2.12 -37.29
N LEU A 225 -2.22 3.12 -36.40
CA LEU A 225 -2.17 4.54 -36.77
C LEU A 225 -0.94 4.87 -37.62
N LEU A 226 0.24 4.40 -37.23
CA LEU A 226 1.49 4.61 -37.98
C LEU A 226 1.43 3.99 -39.38
N GLY A 227 0.89 2.77 -39.48
CA GLY A 227 0.68 2.09 -40.76
C GLY A 227 -0.24 2.87 -41.71
N MET A 228 -1.31 3.48 -41.19
CA MET A 228 -2.19 4.34 -41.97
C MET A 228 -1.49 5.62 -42.48
N VAL A 229 -0.69 6.28 -41.64
CA VAL A 229 0.06 7.48 -42.03
C VAL A 229 1.11 7.17 -43.09
N TRP A 230 1.88 6.09 -42.91
CA TRP A 230 2.90 5.66 -43.86
C TRP A 230 2.31 5.36 -45.24
N ARG A 231 1.16 4.69 -45.27
CA ARG A 231 0.47 4.37 -46.52
C ARG A 231 -0.08 5.61 -47.24
N ARG A 232 -0.60 6.60 -46.50
CA ARG A 232 -1.04 7.88 -47.08
C ARG A 232 0.11 8.65 -47.73
N ARG A 233 1.32 8.58 -47.15
CA ARG A 233 2.52 9.25 -47.72
C ARG A 233 3.02 8.60 -49.00
N ARG A 234 2.89 7.27 -49.15
CA ARG A 234 3.25 6.56 -50.40
C ARG A 234 2.24 6.70 -51.54
N ALA A 235 1.01 7.12 -51.23
CA ALA A 235 -0.05 7.30 -52.22
C ALA A 235 -0.12 8.75 -52.78
N ARG A 236 0.75 9.64 -52.29
CA ARG A 236 1.01 10.96 -52.86
C ARG A 236 2.34 10.90 -53.61
#